data_AF-A0A9J7YB08-F1
#
_entry.id   AF-A0A9J7YB08-F1
#
_cell.length_a   1.000
_cell.length_b   1.000
_cell.length_c   1.000
_cell.angle_alpha   90.00
_cell.angle_beta   90.00
_cell.angle_gamma   90.00
#
_symmetry.space_group_name_H-M   'P 1'
#
loop_
_entity.id
_entity.type
_entity.pdbx_description
1 polymer ?
#
loop_
_entity_poly.entity_id
_entity_poly.type
_entity_poly.pdbx_seq_one_letter_code
_entity_poly.pdbx_strand_id
1 'polypeptide(L)'
;MVQIDVGKQSFNQSHSSENPQKVEVEGLQAAQWYKVTATSFSGAMRSHTVSVNCQTDPAGVIAGVLVFFLLIIIICVAVFVWHRYGSAKRNKMPKPAVESKVHNENYKNLLIPSDKFPEYFQNMSRDDNRGFSEEYEDLSSVGIKQSTVAALMPENKDKNRFTNVLAYDSSRVHLTTNDESDSDYINANYMPGYGNASRQYIAAQGPLPSTVNDFWKMVWEKRSQVIVMVTNCTEGGRVKCEQYWPMDYTPCLYGQLLVTVKSEDKFPSWTLREFNVKNKTTSETRTVRHFQFIAWPDHGVPTGTEELIQFRGLIRQQVESSFSAGPTIVHCSAGVGRTGTLIALDVLLQQLDKEKAVGISAFVQQMRLSRPLMVQTESQYVFLHQCIMDTLQPKVVPKSDPLYENSDMIYVNAIALREYEKQS
;
A
#
# COMPACT_ATOMS: atom_id res chain seq x y z
N MET A 1 -13.48 55.67 44.50
CA MET A 1 -13.27 54.67 43.41
C MET A 1 -12.12 55.14 42.54
N VAL A 2 -11.28 54.26 42.03
CA VAL A 2 -10.24 54.58 41.04
C VAL A 2 -10.54 53.80 39.76
N GLN A 3 -10.60 54.50 38.64
CA GLN A 3 -10.69 53.90 37.31
C GLN A 3 -9.30 53.91 36.68
N ILE A 4 -8.85 52.75 36.20
CA ILE A 4 -7.59 52.54 35.49
C ILE A 4 -7.91 52.08 34.07
N ASP A 5 -7.45 52.81 33.06
CA ASP A 5 -7.61 52.41 31.67
C ASP A 5 -6.25 52.03 31.07
N VAL A 6 -6.19 50.88 30.39
CA VAL A 6 -5.01 50.38 29.69
C VAL A 6 -5.42 50.04 28.25
N GLY A 7 -4.96 50.85 27.29
CA GLY A 7 -5.37 50.70 25.89
C GLY A 7 -6.89 50.86 25.71
N LYS A 8 -7.59 49.79 25.35
CA LYS A 8 -9.06 49.77 25.18
C LYS A 8 -9.82 49.16 26.38
N GLN A 9 -9.11 48.78 27.45
CA GLN A 9 -9.70 48.14 28.62
C GLN A 9 -9.76 49.13 29.79
N SER A 10 -10.83 49.06 30.58
CA SER A 10 -11.09 49.92 31.74
C SER A 10 -11.42 49.08 32.98
N PHE A 11 -10.76 49.38 34.10
CA PHE A 11 -10.85 48.64 35.35
C PHE A 11 -11.23 49.60 36.49
N ASN A 12 -12.27 49.26 37.26
CA ASN A 12 -12.76 50.10 38.36
C ASN A 12 -12.51 49.42 39.69
N GLN A 13 -11.83 50.12 40.60
CA GLN A 13 -11.51 49.63 41.94
C GLN A 13 -12.13 50.52 43.03
N SER A 14 -12.86 49.94 43.97
CA SER A 14 -13.39 50.63 45.15
C SER A 14 -12.41 50.54 46.33
N HIS A 15 -12.24 51.65 47.05
CA HIS A 15 -11.29 51.76 48.16
C HIS A 15 -11.92 51.17 49.42
N SER A 16 -11.41 50.03 49.93
CA SER A 16 -11.90 49.43 51.19
C SER A 16 -10.80 49.01 52.18
N SER A 17 -9.52 49.27 51.90
CA SER A 17 -8.41 49.01 52.83
C SER A 17 -7.27 50.03 52.68
N GLU A 18 -6.49 50.25 53.74
CA GLU A 18 -5.31 51.14 53.75
C GLU A 18 -4.06 50.56 53.05
N ASN A 19 -4.09 49.28 52.66
CA ASN A 19 -2.96 48.64 51.96
C ASN A 19 -3.00 48.86 50.44
N PRO A 20 -1.83 49.01 49.78
CA PRO A 20 -1.75 49.14 48.33
C PRO A 20 -2.26 47.86 47.63
N GLN A 21 -3.19 48.02 46.69
CA GLN A 21 -3.75 46.93 45.89
C GLN A 21 -3.04 46.84 44.53
N LYS A 22 -2.77 45.61 44.07
CA LYS A 22 -2.25 45.33 42.73
C LYS A 22 -3.39 44.83 41.84
N VAL A 23 -3.45 45.34 40.60
CA VAL A 23 -4.37 44.88 39.56
C VAL A 23 -3.53 44.27 38.44
N GLU A 24 -3.84 43.04 38.07
CA GLU A 24 -3.20 42.34 36.95
C GLU A 24 -4.04 42.54 35.68
N VAL A 25 -3.39 42.97 34.59
CA VAL A 25 -4.03 43.23 33.30
C VAL A 25 -3.53 42.19 32.30
N GLU A 26 -4.40 41.27 31.92
CA GLU A 26 -4.09 40.18 31.01
C GLU A 26 -4.47 40.50 29.55
N GLY A 27 -3.89 39.76 28.60
CA GLY A 27 -4.25 39.83 27.17
C GLY A 27 -3.62 40.97 26.38
N LEU A 28 -2.61 41.66 26.92
CA LEU A 28 -1.81 42.64 26.18
C LEU A 28 -0.85 41.94 25.20
N GLN A 29 -0.62 42.54 24.03
CA GLN A 29 0.34 42.01 23.06
C GLN A 29 1.77 42.32 23.51
N ALA A 30 2.66 41.34 23.38
CA ALA A 30 4.09 41.50 23.66
C ALA A 30 4.75 42.52 22.72
N ALA A 31 5.87 43.11 23.17
CA ALA A 31 6.63 44.13 22.45
C ALA A 31 5.86 45.43 22.05
N GLN A 32 4.73 45.74 22.69
CA GLN A 32 3.94 46.95 22.41
C GLN A 32 3.97 47.97 23.55
N TRP A 33 3.74 49.24 23.20
CA TRP A 33 3.58 50.35 24.13
C TRP A 33 2.10 50.57 24.45
N TYR A 34 1.78 50.64 25.74
CA TYR A 34 0.45 50.95 26.23
C TYR A 34 0.49 52.21 27.10
N LYS A 35 -0.48 53.10 26.88
CA LYS A 35 -0.74 54.23 27.77
C LYS A 35 -1.72 53.77 28.85
N VAL A 36 -1.29 53.89 30.11
CA VAL A 36 -2.09 53.61 31.30
C VAL A 36 -2.55 54.93 31.88
N THR A 37 -3.85 55.09 32.10
CA THR A 37 -4.42 56.27 32.73
C THR A 37 -5.15 55.90 34.01
N ALA A 38 -4.97 56.68 35.07
CA ALA A 38 -5.66 56.49 36.34
C ALA A 38 -6.41 57.76 36.75
N THR A 39 -7.67 57.60 37.16
CA THR A 39 -8.55 58.69 37.58
C THR A 39 -9.31 58.27 38.84
N SER A 40 -9.31 59.12 39.87
CA SER A 40 -10.06 58.86 41.11
C SER A 40 -11.38 59.63 41.16
N PHE A 41 -12.38 59.02 41.79
CA PHE A 41 -13.73 59.55 41.95
C PHE A 41 -14.17 59.45 43.41
N SER A 42 -14.77 60.52 43.93
CA SER A 42 -15.42 60.58 45.25
C SER A 42 -16.79 61.23 45.09
N GLY A 43 -17.86 60.44 45.17
CA GLY A 43 -19.20 60.90 44.81
C GLY A 43 -19.25 61.44 43.36
N ALA A 44 -19.73 62.67 43.17
CA ALA A 44 -19.76 63.33 41.87
C ALA A 44 -18.44 64.05 41.49
N MET A 45 -17.43 64.05 42.37
CA MET A 45 -16.14 64.73 42.11
C MET A 45 -15.15 63.79 41.43
N ARG A 46 -14.42 64.31 40.44
CA ARG A 46 -13.40 63.59 39.66
C ARG A 46 -12.03 64.28 39.81
N SER A 47 -10.97 63.50 40.02
CA SER A 47 -9.59 64.01 40.04
C SER A 47 -9.03 64.25 38.64
N HIS A 48 -7.91 64.98 38.56
CA HIS A 48 -7.09 64.98 37.35
C HIS A 48 -6.65 63.54 37.01
N THR A 49 -6.65 63.23 35.72
CA THR A 49 -6.21 61.94 35.20
C THR A 49 -4.68 61.94 35.08
N VAL A 50 -4.04 60.97 35.71
CA VAL A 50 -2.59 60.73 35.59
C VAL A 50 -2.36 59.71 34.49
N SER A 51 -1.30 59.88 33.69
CA SER A 51 -0.98 58.94 32.61
C SER A 51 0.49 58.53 32.60
N VAL A 52 0.75 57.24 32.41
CA VAL A 52 2.09 56.64 32.27
C VAL A 52 2.12 55.74 31.04
N ASN A 53 3.22 55.74 30.29
CA ASN A 53 3.43 54.82 29.18
C ASN A 53 4.31 53.64 29.65
N CYS A 54 3.88 52.42 29.38
CA CYS A 54 4.62 51.20 29.70
C CYS A 54 4.75 50.31 28.47
N GLN A 55 5.86 49.57 28.39
CA GLN A 55 6.11 48.62 27.32
C GLN A 55 6.05 47.19 27.87
N THR A 56 5.36 46.30 27.16
CA THR A 56 5.37 44.86 27.45
C THR A 56 6.69 44.22 26.99
N ASP A 57 7.19 43.22 27.73
CA ASP A 57 8.45 42.53 27.44
C ASP A 57 8.53 42.00 25.99
N PRO A 58 9.55 42.40 25.20
CA PRO A 58 9.74 41.94 23.84
C PRO A 58 10.44 40.57 23.72
N ALA A 59 10.95 39.98 24.80
CA ALA A 59 11.82 38.80 24.75
C ALA A 59 11.22 37.61 23.99
N GLY A 60 9.91 37.33 24.18
CA GLY A 60 9.22 36.25 23.47
C GLY A 60 9.14 36.45 21.96
N VAL A 61 8.95 37.69 21.49
CA VAL A 61 8.91 38.01 20.06
C VAL A 61 10.30 37.86 19.44
N ILE A 62 11.34 38.34 20.14
CA ILE A 62 12.74 38.21 19.69
C ILE A 62 13.14 36.75 19.57
N ALA A 63 12.82 35.92 20.57
CA ALA A 63 13.09 34.48 20.56
C ALA A 63 12.39 33.78 19.38
N GLY A 64 11.11 34.10 19.12
CA GLY A 64 10.35 33.54 18.00
C GLY A 64 10.98 33.86 16.64
N VAL A 65 11.43 35.11 16.44
CA VAL A 65 12.10 35.54 15.20
C VAL A 65 13.43 34.80 15.01
N LEU A 66 14.23 34.64 16.07
CA LEU A 66 15.50 33.92 16.01
C LEU A 66 15.31 32.44 15.64
N VAL A 67 14.31 31.77 16.22
CA VAL A 67 13.98 30.36 15.90
C VAL A 67 13.55 30.23 14.44
N PHE A 68 12.75 31.16 13.93
CA PHE A 68 12.32 31.17 12.52
C PHE A 68 13.51 31.25 11.55
N PHE A 69 14.46 32.16 11.80
CA PHE A 69 15.67 32.26 10.96
C PHE A 69 16.56 31.03 11.05
N LEU A 70 16.65 30.40 12.23
CA LEU A 70 17.44 29.19 12.44
C LEU A 70 16.86 28.00 11.65
N LEU A 71 15.54 27.87 11.59
CA LEU A 71 14.85 26.88 10.75
C LEU A 71 15.09 27.11 9.25
N ILE A 72 15.08 28.36 8.79
CA ILE A 72 15.40 28.69 7.39
C ILE A 72 16.83 28.26 7.05
N ILE A 73 17.79 28.55 7.93
CA ILE A 73 19.19 28.16 7.72
C ILE A 73 19.33 26.64 7.59
N ILE A 74 18.65 25.86 8.46
CA ILE A 74 18.65 24.39 8.40
C ILE A 74 18.09 23.90 7.05
N ILE A 75 16.97 24.47 6.59
CA ILE A 75 16.37 24.12 5.29
C ILE A 75 17.34 24.44 4.14
N CYS A 76 17.98 25.60 4.15
CA CYS A 76 18.96 25.99 3.12
C CYS A 76 20.16 25.03 3.08
N VAL A 77 20.66 24.60 4.25
CA VAL A 77 21.76 23.62 4.34
C VAL A 77 21.31 22.26 3.80
N ALA A 78 20.11 21.79 4.14
CA ALA A 78 19.57 20.53 3.64
C ALA A 78 19.43 20.53 2.11
N VAL A 79 18.91 21.63 1.53
CA VAL A 79 18.81 21.81 0.07
C VAL A 79 20.19 21.86 -0.57
N PHE A 80 21.16 22.56 0.03
CA PHE A 80 22.53 22.63 -0.47
C PHE A 80 23.21 21.25 -0.49
N VAL A 81 23.06 20.46 0.58
CA VAL A 81 23.60 19.09 0.66
C VAL A 81 22.92 18.20 -0.39
N TRP A 82 21.60 18.28 -0.55
CA TRP A 82 20.87 17.53 -1.58
C TRP A 82 21.37 17.90 -2.99
N HIS A 83 21.54 19.18 -3.30
CA HIS A 83 22.05 19.61 -4.60
C HIS A 83 23.49 19.15 -4.84
N ARG A 84 24.36 19.16 -3.83
CA ARG A 84 25.74 18.69 -3.98
C ARG A 84 25.83 17.17 -4.16
N TYR A 85 25.04 16.40 -3.41
CA TYR A 85 24.94 14.95 -3.57
C TYR A 85 24.34 14.57 -4.94
N GLY A 86 23.33 15.31 -5.40
CA GLY A 86 22.73 15.13 -6.72
C GLY A 86 23.67 15.48 -7.88
N SER A 87 24.51 16.50 -7.73
CA SER A 87 25.43 16.94 -8.80
C SER A 87 26.68 16.06 -8.90
N ALA A 88 27.19 15.52 -7.78
CA ALA A 88 28.33 14.59 -7.80
C ALA A 88 28.02 13.26 -8.51
N LYS A 89 26.74 12.83 -8.54
CA LYS A 89 26.29 11.63 -9.25
C LYS A 89 26.07 11.86 -10.75
N ARG A 90 25.96 13.12 -11.20
CA ARG A 90 25.59 13.49 -12.59
C ARG A 90 26.79 13.58 -13.56
N ASN A 91 28.02 13.59 -13.07
CA ASN A 91 29.24 13.73 -13.88
C ASN A 91 29.95 12.42 -14.29
N LYS A 92 29.31 11.25 -14.16
CA LYS A 92 29.78 10.03 -14.84
C LYS A 92 29.02 9.86 -16.16
N MET A 93 29.62 10.29 -17.27
CA MET A 93 29.10 10.02 -18.62
C MET A 93 28.93 8.51 -18.85
N PRO A 94 27.81 8.04 -19.41
CA PRO A 94 27.71 6.67 -19.90
C PRO A 94 28.31 6.56 -21.31
N LYS A 95 29.04 5.47 -21.54
CA LYS A 95 29.51 5.04 -22.88
C LYS A 95 28.31 4.66 -23.78
N PRO A 96 28.46 4.74 -25.11
CA PRO A 96 27.35 4.46 -26.02
C PRO A 96 26.88 3.00 -25.95
N ALA A 97 25.58 2.83 -26.15
CA ALA A 97 24.84 1.59 -26.03
C ALA A 97 25.36 0.53 -27.02
N VAL A 98 25.79 -0.60 -26.47
CA VAL A 98 25.87 -1.86 -27.20
C VAL A 98 24.58 -2.60 -26.87
N GLU A 99 23.76 -2.85 -27.88
CA GLU A 99 22.70 -3.86 -27.86
C GLU A 99 23.30 -5.17 -27.33
N SER A 100 23.07 -5.44 -26.06
CA SER A 100 23.54 -6.66 -25.42
C SER A 100 22.33 -7.55 -25.23
N LYS A 101 22.27 -8.58 -26.06
CA LYS A 101 21.69 -9.87 -25.68
C LYS A 101 22.37 -10.27 -24.36
N VAL A 102 21.78 -9.90 -23.23
CA VAL A 102 22.24 -10.34 -21.91
C VAL A 102 21.88 -11.82 -21.81
N HIS A 103 22.82 -12.66 -22.23
CA HIS A 103 22.75 -14.08 -22.04
C HIS A 103 22.83 -14.41 -20.55
N ASN A 104 22.02 -15.41 -20.20
CA ASN A 104 21.67 -16.07 -18.93
C ASN A 104 22.80 -16.43 -17.91
N GLU A 105 24.06 -16.05 -18.12
CA GLU A 105 25.20 -16.57 -17.35
C GLU A 105 25.41 -15.89 -15.98
N ASN A 106 25.04 -14.61 -15.81
CA ASN A 106 25.20 -13.92 -14.52
C ASN A 106 24.14 -14.28 -13.46
N TYR A 107 23.06 -14.99 -13.82
CA TYR A 107 21.94 -15.26 -12.90
C TYR A 107 22.21 -16.42 -11.94
N LYS A 108 23.12 -17.35 -12.27
CA LYS A 108 23.46 -18.48 -11.39
C LYS A 108 24.16 -18.04 -10.09
N ASN A 109 24.76 -16.86 -10.07
CA ASN A 109 25.40 -16.29 -8.87
C ASN A 109 24.44 -15.53 -7.94
N LEU A 110 23.16 -15.40 -8.30
CA LEU A 110 22.12 -14.69 -7.53
C LEU A 110 21.12 -15.62 -6.83
N LEU A 111 21.24 -16.93 -7.04
CA LEU A 111 20.40 -17.92 -6.38
C LEU A 111 20.94 -18.20 -4.98
N ILE A 112 20.06 -18.10 -3.99
CA ILE A 112 20.35 -18.41 -2.60
C ILE A 112 19.86 -19.84 -2.33
N PRO A 113 20.75 -20.81 -2.07
CA PRO A 113 20.37 -22.17 -1.71
C PRO A 113 19.49 -22.20 -0.45
N SER A 114 18.51 -23.10 -0.41
CA SER A 114 17.54 -23.23 0.68
C SER A 114 18.18 -23.49 2.05
N ASP A 115 19.28 -24.23 2.10
CA ASP A 115 20.07 -24.50 3.30
C ASP A 115 20.83 -23.26 3.81
N LYS A 116 21.16 -22.33 2.91
CA LYS A 116 21.85 -21.07 3.23
C LYS A 116 20.91 -19.89 3.42
N PHE A 117 19.65 -20.04 3.03
CA PHE A 117 18.66 -18.97 3.11
C PHE A 117 18.44 -18.43 4.53
N PRO A 118 18.42 -19.25 5.61
CA PRO A 118 18.30 -18.74 6.98
C PRO A 118 19.43 -17.78 7.38
N GLU A 119 20.68 -18.13 7.06
CA GLU A 119 21.84 -17.30 7.33
C GLU A 119 21.81 -16.01 6.49
N TYR A 120 21.47 -16.14 5.20
CA TYR A 120 21.26 -15.00 4.31
C TYR A 120 20.21 -14.03 4.88
N PHE A 121 19.03 -14.53 5.26
CA PHE A 121 17.95 -13.73 5.82
C PHE A 121 18.38 -12.99 7.09
N GLN A 122 19.04 -13.69 8.02
CA GLN A 122 19.57 -13.08 9.24
C GLN A 122 20.58 -11.97 8.94
N ASN A 123 21.48 -12.18 7.97
CA ASN A 123 22.46 -11.17 7.57
C ASN A 123 21.78 -9.94 6.94
N MET A 124 20.79 -10.14 6.07
CA MET A 124 20.03 -9.05 5.43
C MET A 124 19.22 -8.23 6.43
N SER A 125 18.75 -8.85 7.51
CA SER A 125 17.95 -8.22 8.56
C SER A 125 18.76 -7.38 9.57
N ARG A 126 20.09 -7.47 9.54
CA ARG A 126 20.97 -6.71 10.48
C ARG A 126 20.86 -5.20 10.23
N ASP A 127 21.26 -4.44 11.26
CA ASP A 127 21.34 -2.98 11.22
C ASP A 127 20.03 -2.33 10.72
N ASP A 128 18.88 -2.78 11.25
CA ASP A 128 17.54 -2.32 10.84
C ASP A 128 17.25 -2.60 9.35
N ASN A 129 17.37 -3.86 8.93
CA ASN A 129 17.12 -4.32 7.56
C ASN A 129 18.03 -3.69 6.48
N ARG A 130 19.22 -3.20 6.85
CA ARG A 130 20.12 -2.49 5.92
C ARG A 130 20.42 -3.27 4.64
N GLY A 131 20.63 -4.59 4.75
CA GLY A 131 20.89 -5.42 3.56
C GLY A 131 19.69 -5.43 2.60
N PHE A 132 18.47 -5.55 3.14
CA PHE A 132 17.26 -5.46 2.32
C PHE A 132 17.09 -4.08 1.69
N SER A 133 17.36 -3.00 2.43
CA SER A 133 17.27 -1.64 1.92
C SER A 133 18.25 -1.40 0.77
N GLU A 134 19.51 -1.86 0.90
CA GLU A 134 20.55 -1.74 -0.12
C GLU A 134 20.15 -2.50 -1.41
N GLU A 135 19.76 -3.77 -1.29
CA GLU A 135 19.36 -4.57 -2.45
C GLU A 135 18.07 -4.06 -3.13
N TYR A 136 17.11 -3.58 -2.34
CA TYR A 136 15.87 -3.02 -2.88
C TYR A 136 16.10 -1.68 -3.61
N GLU A 137 17.01 -0.85 -3.12
CA GLU A 137 17.39 0.42 -3.77
C GLU A 137 18.08 0.18 -5.12
N ASP A 138 18.85 -0.89 -5.27
CA ASP A 138 19.47 -1.27 -6.56
C ASP A 138 18.41 -1.56 -7.64
N LEU A 139 17.21 -2.02 -7.24
CA LEU A 139 16.10 -2.27 -8.14
C LEU A 139 15.41 -0.98 -8.64
N SER A 140 15.69 0.19 -8.05
CA SER A 140 15.02 1.47 -8.36
C SER A 140 15.18 1.92 -9.81
N SER A 141 16.32 1.58 -10.43
CA SER A 141 16.66 1.97 -11.80
C SER A 141 16.18 1.00 -12.88
N VAL A 142 15.62 -0.16 -12.48
CA VAL A 142 15.24 -1.23 -13.40
C VAL A 142 13.99 -0.84 -14.18
N GLY A 143 14.02 -1.01 -15.50
CA GLY A 143 12.86 -0.81 -16.38
C GLY A 143 12.49 0.64 -16.68
N ILE A 144 13.08 1.63 -16.00
CA ILE A 144 12.69 3.06 -16.12
C ILE A 144 12.87 3.65 -17.52
N LYS A 145 13.66 3.00 -18.39
CA LYS A 145 13.91 3.43 -19.78
C LYS A 145 12.94 2.83 -20.79
N GLN A 146 12.02 1.98 -20.35
CA GLN A 146 11.05 1.36 -21.26
C GLN A 146 10.01 2.36 -21.74
N SER A 147 9.59 2.19 -22.99
CA SER A 147 8.61 3.04 -23.63
C SER A 147 7.21 2.82 -23.04
N THR A 148 6.44 3.91 -22.90
CA THR A 148 5.05 3.91 -22.44
C THR A 148 4.17 4.77 -23.35
N VAL A 149 4.46 4.78 -24.65
CA VAL A 149 3.83 5.65 -25.65
C VAL A 149 2.34 5.38 -25.73
N ALA A 150 1.92 4.11 -25.80
CA ALA A 150 0.49 3.77 -25.92
C ALA A 150 -0.31 4.25 -24.71
N ALA A 151 0.25 4.12 -23.50
CA ALA A 151 -0.37 4.56 -22.26
C ALA A 151 -0.52 6.09 -22.15
N LEU A 152 0.28 6.85 -22.91
CA LEU A 152 0.32 8.31 -22.91
C LEU A 152 -0.49 8.94 -24.06
N MET A 153 -1.00 8.13 -25.00
CA MET A 153 -1.87 8.61 -26.07
C MET A 153 -3.12 9.30 -25.46
N PRO A 154 -3.58 10.44 -26.02
CA PRO A 154 -4.71 11.21 -25.46
C PRO A 154 -5.94 10.37 -25.10
N GLU A 155 -6.32 9.45 -25.98
CA GLU A 155 -7.45 8.52 -25.85
C GLU A 155 -7.28 7.46 -24.74
N ASN A 156 -6.04 7.23 -24.27
CA ASN A 156 -5.69 6.21 -23.29
C ASN A 156 -5.39 6.75 -21.90
N LYS A 157 -5.17 8.07 -21.76
CA LYS A 157 -4.80 8.67 -20.49
C LYS A 157 -5.82 8.37 -19.39
N ASP A 158 -7.10 8.49 -19.71
CA ASP A 158 -8.22 8.27 -18.78
C ASP A 158 -8.49 6.79 -18.50
N LYS A 159 -7.82 5.87 -19.22
CA LYS A 159 -7.84 4.43 -18.92
C LYS A 159 -6.83 4.05 -17.84
N ASN A 160 -5.97 4.96 -17.41
CA ASN A 160 -4.98 4.72 -16.35
C ASN A 160 -5.49 5.20 -14.99
N ARG A 161 -5.52 4.30 -14.01
CA ARG A 161 -5.91 4.67 -12.63
C ARG A 161 -4.89 5.60 -11.97
N PHE A 162 -3.61 5.47 -12.34
CA PHE A 162 -2.51 6.29 -11.81
C PHE A 162 -1.63 6.78 -12.95
N THR A 163 -1.33 8.08 -12.94
CA THR A 163 -0.50 8.73 -13.97
C THR A 163 0.96 8.27 -13.95
N ASN A 164 1.43 7.74 -12.82
CA ASN A 164 2.79 7.25 -12.63
C ASN A 164 2.92 5.71 -12.71
N VAL A 165 1.84 5.00 -13.06
CA VAL A 165 1.86 3.54 -13.25
C VAL A 165 1.31 3.21 -14.63
N LEU A 166 2.20 3.24 -15.62
CA LEU A 166 1.87 3.10 -17.03
C LEU A 166 2.38 1.77 -17.57
N ALA A 167 1.61 1.14 -18.46
CA ALA A 167 2.02 -0.11 -19.07
C ALA A 167 3.18 0.12 -20.06
N TYR A 168 4.25 -0.66 -19.95
CA TYR A 168 5.34 -0.63 -20.94
C TYR A 168 4.88 -1.20 -22.28
N ASP A 169 5.24 -0.54 -23.38
CA ASP A 169 4.82 -0.94 -24.74
C ASP A 169 5.34 -2.34 -25.11
N SER A 170 6.53 -2.71 -24.64
CA SER A 170 7.22 -3.98 -24.91
C SER A 170 6.45 -5.23 -24.45
N SER A 171 5.62 -5.08 -23.41
CA SER A 171 4.98 -6.19 -22.70
C SER A 171 3.49 -5.96 -22.46
N ARG A 172 2.93 -4.82 -22.89
CA ARG A 172 1.51 -4.51 -22.65
C ARG A 172 0.60 -5.55 -23.29
N VAL A 173 -0.54 -5.76 -22.65
CA VAL A 173 -1.62 -6.54 -23.25
C VAL A 173 -2.31 -5.67 -24.30
N HIS A 174 -2.55 -6.24 -25.48
CA HIS A 174 -3.23 -5.59 -26.60
C HIS A 174 -4.61 -6.22 -26.74
N LEU A 175 -5.66 -5.41 -26.79
CA LEU A 175 -7.03 -5.83 -27.07
C LEU A 175 -7.31 -5.82 -28.58
N THR A 176 -8.27 -6.62 -29.04
CA THR A 176 -8.74 -6.49 -30.43
C THR A 176 -9.49 -5.17 -30.60
N THR A 177 -9.36 -4.50 -31.74
CA THR A 177 -10.11 -3.28 -32.08
C THR A 177 -11.15 -3.61 -33.15
N ASN A 178 -12.37 -3.13 -32.97
CA ASN A 178 -13.45 -3.36 -33.95
C ASN A 178 -13.56 -2.22 -34.97
N ASP A 179 -13.16 -1.01 -34.57
CA ASP A 179 -13.21 0.22 -35.36
C ASP A 179 -11.87 0.96 -35.25
N GLU A 180 -11.55 1.82 -36.23
CA GLU A 180 -10.33 2.65 -36.21
C GLU A 180 -10.29 3.65 -35.03
N SER A 181 -11.44 3.94 -34.41
CA SER A 181 -11.56 4.82 -33.25
C SER A 181 -11.42 4.10 -31.90
N ASP A 182 -11.44 2.76 -31.88
CA ASP A 182 -11.33 1.97 -30.65
C ASP A 182 -9.86 1.71 -30.33
N SER A 183 -9.44 1.98 -29.09
CA SER A 183 -8.04 1.76 -28.70
C SER A 183 -7.80 0.31 -28.27
N ASP A 184 -6.68 -0.28 -28.71
CA ASP A 184 -6.22 -1.60 -28.28
C ASP A 184 -5.72 -1.63 -26.82
N TYR A 185 -5.77 -0.49 -26.13
CA TYR A 185 -5.09 -0.27 -24.87
C TYR A 185 -5.91 -0.73 -23.67
N ILE A 186 -5.22 -1.45 -22.79
CA ILE A 186 -5.59 -1.66 -21.39
C ILE A 186 -4.32 -1.56 -20.54
N ASN A 187 -4.41 -0.97 -19.34
CA ASN A 187 -3.28 -0.87 -18.44
C ASN A 187 -3.00 -2.22 -17.76
N ALA A 188 -2.33 -3.10 -18.51
CA ALA A 188 -1.91 -4.42 -18.09
C ALA A 188 -0.67 -4.86 -18.88
N ASN A 189 0.18 -5.68 -18.27
CA ASN A 189 1.38 -6.23 -18.90
C ASN A 189 1.48 -7.73 -18.67
N TYR A 190 1.98 -8.47 -19.65
CA TYR A 190 2.36 -9.87 -19.45
C TYR A 190 3.56 -9.96 -18.52
N MET A 191 3.48 -10.85 -17.54
CA MET A 191 4.57 -11.14 -16.62
C MET A 191 5.16 -12.53 -16.89
N PRO A 192 6.48 -12.68 -16.68
CA PRO A 192 7.12 -13.98 -16.70
C PRO A 192 6.63 -14.83 -15.51
N GLY A 193 6.78 -16.13 -15.67
CA GLY A 193 6.55 -17.12 -14.64
C GLY A 193 7.76 -18.01 -14.42
N TYR A 194 7.54 -19.14 -13.76
CA TYR A 194 8.62 -20.08 -13.46
C TYR A 194 9.16 -20.74 -14.75
N GLY A 195 10.49 -20.86 -14.86
CA GLY A 195 11.16 -21.44 -16.04
C GLY A 195 11.05 -20.56 -17.28
N ASN A 196 10.74 -21.16 -18.43
CA ASN A 196 10.69 -20.45 -19.73
C ASN A 196 9.33 -19.80 -20.03
N ALA A 197 8.41 -19.75 -19.06
CA ALA A 197 7.07 -19.22 -19.26
C ALA A 197 7.08 -17.68 -19.28
N SER A 198 7.31 -17.07 -20.44
CA SER A 198 7.44 -15.60 -20.57
C SER A 198 6.13 -14.81 -20.40
N ARG A 199 4.98 -15.47 -20.43
CA ARG A 199 3.63 -14.86 -20.34
C ARG A 199 2.68 -15.67 -19.46
N GLN A 200 3.15 -16.16 -18.32
CA GLN A 200 2.33 -16.97 -17.41
C GLN A 200 1.23 -16.15 -16.72
N TYR A 201 1.49 -14.86 -16.47
CA TYR A 201 0.53 -13.97 -15.83
C TYR A 201 0.28 -12.71 -16.65
N ILE A 202 -0.80 -12.03 -16.31
CA ILE A 202 -1.05 -10.64 -16.67
C ILE A 202 -1.14 -9.85 -15.36
N ALA A 203 -0.25 -8.88 -15.16
CA ALA A 203 -0.38 -7.90 -14.08
C ALA A 203 -1.19 -6.70 -14.58
N ALA A 204 -2.35 -6.45 -13.97
CA ALA A 204 -3.28 -5.40 -14.39
C ALA A 204 -3.61 -4.44 -13.24
N GLN A 205 -4.00 -3.21 -13.56
CA GLN A 205 -4.62 -2.31 -12.56
C GLN A 205 -6.02 -2.83 -12.16
N GLY A 206 -6.51 -2.40 -11.00
CA GLY A 206 -7.91 -2.56 -10.62
C GLY A 206 -8.78 -1.74 -11.58
N PRO A 207 -9.77 -2.35 -12.28
CA PRO A 207 -10.58 -1.65 -13.28
C PRO A 207 -11.19 -0.37 -12.74
N LEU A 208 -11.23 0.65 -13.60
CA LEU A 208 -12.01 1.90 -13.46
C LEU A 208 -13.42 1.69 -14.03
N PRO A 209 -14.41 2.55 -13.70
CA PRO A 209 -15.76 2.43 -14.24
C PRO A 209 -15.78 2.37 -15.77
N SER A 210 -14.95 3.20 -16.41
CA SER A 210 -14.78 3.28 -17.87
C SER A 210 -14.05 2.09 -18.50
N THR A 211 -13.39 1.25 -17.71
CA THR A 211 -12.51 0.17 -18.21
C THR A 211 -12.97 -1.24 -17.80
N VAL A 212 -14.11 -1.38 -17.11
CA VAL A 212 -14.67 -2.69 -16.74
C VAL A 212 -14.92 -3.57 -17.98
N ASN A 213 -15.43 -2.97 -19.07
CA ASN A 213 -15.64 -3.67 -20.34
C ASN A 213 -14.32 -4.13 -20.96
N ASP A 214 -13.30 -3.26 -20.98
CA ASP A 214 -11.95 -3.58 -21.47
C ASP A 214 -11.33 -4.73 -20.66
N PHE A 215 -11.54 -4.74 -19.34
CA PHE A 215 -11.05 -5.81 -18.47
C PHE A 215 -11.69 -7.17 -18.78
N TRP A 216 -13.01 -7.23 -18.95
CA TRP A 216 -13.66 -8.49 -19.34
C TRP A 216 -13.32 -8.92 -20.77
N LYS A 217 -13.15 -7.96 -21.69
CA LYS A 217 -12.63 -8.22 -23.03
C LYS A 217 -11.23 -8.83 -22.97
N MET A 218 -10.35 -8.32 -22.11
CA MET A 218 -9.03 -8.93 -21.84
C MET A 218 -9.15 -10.37 -21.32
N VAL A 219 -9.97 -10.60 -20.28
CA VAL A 219 -10.21 -11.94 -19.72
C VAL A 219 -10.62 -12.93 -20.81
N TRP A 220 -11.56 -12.51 -21.66
CA TRP A 220 -12.09 -13.34 -22.75
C TRP A 220 -11.06 -13.58 -23.85
N GLU A 221 -10.48 -12.53 -24.43
CA GLU A 221 -9.55 -12.67 -25.55
C GLU A 221 -8.29 -13.46 -25.17
N LYS A 222 -7.80 -13.27 -23.95
CA LYS A 222 -6.60 -13.96 -23.47
C LYS A 222 -6.90 -15.35 -22.93
N ARG A 223 -8.17 -15.79 -23.00
CA ARG A 223 -8.62 -17.11 -22.52
C ARG A 223 -8.24 -17.36 -21.06
N SER A 224 -8.19 -16.30 -20.26
CA SER A 224 -7.84 -16.37 -18.85
C SER A 224 -8.97 -17.02 -18.07
N GLN A 225 -8.67 -18.14 -17.40
CA GLN A 225 -9.64 -18.86 -16.57
C GLN A 225 -9.52 -18.48 -15.08
N VAL A 226 -8.44 -17.80 -14.69
CA VAL A 226 -8.16 -17.43 -13.31
C VAL A 226 -7.91 -15.94 -13.22
N ILE A 227 -8.65 -15.29 -12.32
CA ILE A 227 -8.44 -13.91 -11.89
C ILE A 227 -8.08 -13.92 -10.41
N VAL A 228 -7.03 -13.19 -10.04
CA VAL A 228 -6.56 -13.06 -8.68
C VAL A 228 -6.57 -11.58 -8.29
N MET A 229 -7.46 -11.23 -7.38
CA MET A 229 -7.66 -9.88 -6.86
C MET A 229 -7.04 -9.77 -5.47
N VAL A 230 -6.05 -8.91 -5.29
CA VAL A 230 -5.31 -8.75 -4.03
C VAL A 230 -5.60 -7.38 -3.39
N THR A 231 -6.88 -7.00 -3.35
CA THR A 231 -7.36 -5.72 -2.81
C THR A 231 -8.84 -5.80 -2.49
N ASN A 232 -9.31 -4.97 -1.56
CA ASN A 232 -10.73 -4.66 -1.44
C ASN A 232 -11.11 -3.56 -2.45
N CYS A 233 -12.38 -3.45 -2.83
CA CYS A 233 -12.81 -2.38 -3.74
C CYS A 233 -12.58 -0.99 -3.12
N THR A 234 -12.76 -0.89 -1.80
CA THR A 234 -12.54 0.33 -1.02
C THR A 234 -11.69 0.01 0.20
N GLU A 235 -10.67 0.84 0.44
CA GLU A 235 -9.69 0.71 1.52
C GLU A 235 -9.41 2.12 2.07
N GLY A 236 -9.49 2.32 3.39
CA GLY A 236 -9.32 3.63 4.02
C GLY A 236 -10.23 4.72 3.44
N GLY A 237 -11.46 4.36 3.06
CA GLY A 237 -12.42 5.26 2.42
C GLY A 237 -12.09 5.65 0.97
N ARG A 238 -11.07 5.04 0.34
CA ARG A 238 -10.67 5.32 -1.05
C ARG A 238 -10.97 4.14 -1.95
N VAL A 239 -11.55 4.41 -3.12
CA VAL A 239 -11.78 3.39 -4.15
C VAL A 239 -10.44 2.92 -4.74
N LYS A 240 -10.14 1.65 -4.55
CA LYS A 240 -8.94 0.96 -5.07
C LYS A 240 -9.22 0.22 -6.36
N CYS A 241 -10.43 -0.31 -6.50
CA CYS A 241 -10.86 -1.13 -7.63
C CYS A 241 -12.38 -1.02 -7.78
N GLU A 242 -12.89 -0.92 -9.00
CA GLU A 242 -14.33 -1.08 -9.22
C GLU A 242 -14.77 -2.51 -8.93
N GLN A 243 -16.02 -2.64 -8.53
CA GLN A 243 -16.69 -3.93 -8.51
C GLN A 243 -17.06 -4.32 -9.95
N TYR A 244 -16.12 -4.98 -10.62
CA TYR A 244 -16.25 -5.36 -12.02
C TYR A 244 -17.01 -6.69 -12.22
N TRP A 245 -17.60 -7.26 -11.18
CA TRP A 245 -18.39 -8.51 -11.24
C TRP A 245 -19.81 -8.28 -10.71
N PRO A 246 -20.79 -9.16 -11.04
CA PRO A 246 -22.15 -9.02 -10.54
C PRO A 246 -22.23 -9.03 -9.01
N MET A 247 -23.12 -8.21 -8.45
CA MET A 247 -23.36 -8.12 -7.01
C MET A 247 -24.05 -9.37 -6.43
N ASP A 248 -24.81 -10.05 -7.26
CA ASP A 248 -25.60 -11.21 -6.91
C ASP A 248 -25.65 -12.20 -8.11
N TYR A 249 -26.60 -13.13 -8.09
CA TYR A 249 -26.77 -14.13 -9.14
C TYR A 249 -27.41 -13.57 -10.42
N THR A 250 -27.78 -12.28 -10.45
CA THR A 250 -28.31 -11.61 -11.63
C THR A 250 -27.19 -11.43 -12.66
N PRO A 251 -27.35 -11.90 -13.90
CA PRO A 251 -26.35 -11.72 -14.94
C PRO A 251 -26.10 -10.23 -15.24
N CYS A 252 -24.84 -9.81 -15.29
CA CYS A 252 -24.44 -8.47 -15.74
C CYS A 252 -23.79 -8.53 -17.12
N LEU A 253 -24.06 -7.52 -17.95
CA LEU A 253 -23.48 -7.39 -19.28
C LEU A 253 -22.28 -6.45 -19.25
N TYR A 254 -21.13 -6.94 -19.71
CA TYR A 254 -19.90 -6.16 -19.88
C TYR A 254 -19.47 -6.24 -21.35
N GLY A 255 -19.77 -5.18 -22.11
CA GLY A 255 -19.69 -5.22 -23.57
C GLY A 255 -20.58 -6.31 -24.16
N GLN A 256 -19.98 -7.31 -24.81
CA GLN A 256 -20.70 -8.47 -25.40
C GLN A 256 -20.72 -9.70 -24.48
N LEU A 257 -20.15 -9.60 -23.29
CA LEU A 257 -19.96 -10.73 -22.37
C LEU A 257 -20.99 -10.65 -21.25
N LEU A 258 -21.87 -11.65 -21.19
CA LEU A 258 -22.79 -11.84 -20.10
C LEU A 258 -22.11 -12.65 -19.01
N VAL A 259 -21.84 -12.03 -17.86
CA VAL A 259 -21.16 -12.64 -16.72
C VAL A 259 -22.18 -12.93 -15.64
N THR A 260 -22.20 -14.17 -15.17
CA THR A 260 -23.13 -14.64 -14.12
C THR A 260 -22.34 -15.32 -13.02
N VAL A 261 -22.66 -15.00 -11.75
CA VAL A 261 -22.10 -15.72 -10.59
C VAL A 261 -22.71 -17.13 -10.55
N LYS A 262 -21.85 -18.15 -10.44
CA LYS A 262 -22.25 -19.55 -10.26
C LYS A 262 -22.14 -19.98 -8.81
N SER A 263 -21.07 -19.57 -8.13
CA SER A 263 -20.87 -19.77 -6.71
C SER A 263 -20.05 -18.64 -6.11
N GLU A 264 -20.24 -18.39 -4.82
CA GLU A 264 -19.44 -17.48 -4.01
C GLU A 264 -19.21 -18.11 -2.63
N ASP A 265 -17.96 -18.40 -2.30
CA ASP A 265 -17.53 -18.95 -1.02
C ASP A 265 -16.70 -17.91 -0.27
N LYS A 266 -17.19 -17.46 0.89
CA LYS A 266 -16.54 -16.44 1.73
C LYS A 266 -15.79 -17.10 2.88
N PHE A 267 -14.52 -16.76 2.98
CA PHE A 267 -13.63 -17.13 4.07
C PHE A 267 -13.15 -15.85 4.78
N PRO A 268 -12.57 -15.95 5.99
CA PRO A 268 -12.07 -14.77 6.71
C PRO A 268 -11.08 -13.93 5.90
N SER A 269 -10.17 -14.60 5.17
CA SER A 269 -9.04 -13.94 4.51
C SER A 269 -9.18 -13.83 2.99
N TRP A 270 -10.14 -14.53 2.39
CA TRP A 270 -10.42 -14.47 0.96
C TRP A 270 -11.87 -14.78 0.60
N THR A 271 -12.27 -14.40 -0.61
CA THR A 271 -13.52 -14.83 -1.23
C THR A 271 -13.22 -15.52 -2.55
N LEU A 272 -13.82 -16.68 -2.78
CA LEU A 272 -13.71 -17.43 -4.03
C LEU A 272 -15.02 -17.31 -4.79
N ARG A 273 -14.94 -17.03 -6.08
CA ARG A 273 -16.12 -16.98 -6.96
C ARG A 273 -15.88 -17.82 -8.20
N GLU A 274 -16.93 -18.47 -8.66
CA GLU A 274 -16.97 -19.05 -10.00
C GLU A 274 -17.94 -18.25 -10.87
N PHE A 275 -17.48 -17.82 -12.04
CA PHE A 275 -18.29 -17.11 -13.01
C PHE A 275 -18.52 -17.96 -14.24
N ASN A 276 -19.73 -17.86 -14.77
CA ASN A 276 -20.05 -18.28 -16.12
C ASN A 276 -20.06 -17.06 -17.03
N VAL A 277 -19.18 -17.06 -18.03
CA VAL A 277 -19.02 -15.96 -18.98
C VAL A 277 -19.51 -16.44 -20.34
N LYS A 278 -20.60 -15.85 -20.84
CA LYS A 278 -21.16 -16.15 -22.16
C LYS A 278 -20.93 -15.00 -23.12
N ASN A 279 -20.30 -15.26 -24.24
CA ASN A 279 -20.22 -14.30 -25.33
C ASN A 279 -21.56 -14.31 -26.10
N LYS A 280 -22.28 -13.19 -26.11
CA LYS A 280 -23.60 -13.11 -26.75
C LYS A 280 -23.55 -13.23 -28.28
N THR A 281 -22.42 -12.90 -28.90
CA THR A 281 -22.24 -12.93 -30.35
C THR A 281 -21.93 -14.33 -30.84
N THR A 282 -21.01 -15.04 -30.18
CA THR A 282 -20.60 -16.40 -30.58
C THR A 282 -21.38 -17.51 -29.87
N SER A 283 -22.13 -17.18 -28.82
CA SER A 283 -22.75 -18.13 -27.88
C SER A 283 -21.78 -19.04 -27.13
N GLU A 284 -20.45 -18.87 -27.31
CA GLU A 284 -19.44 -19.58 -26.56
C GLU A 284 -19.54 -19.22 -25.07
N THR A 285 -19.33 -20.21 -24.22
CA THR A 285 -19.39 -20.06 -22.76
C THR A 285 -18.12 -20.58 -22.13
N ARG A 286 -17.58 -19.85 -21.17
CA ARG A 286 -16.37 -20.22 -20.41
C ARG A 286 -16.58 -20.04 -18.92
N THR A 287 -15.91 -20.87 -18.14
CA THR A 287 -15.84 -20.71 -16.69
C THR A 287 -14.60 -19.89 -16.33
N VAL A 288 -14.78 -18.89 -15.47
CA VAL A 288 -13.69 -18.07 -14.91
C VAL A 288 -13.78 -18.11 -13.39
N ARG A 289 -12.69 -18.49 -12.73
CA ARG A 289 -12.58 -18.51 -11.26
C ARG A 289 -11.87 -17.27 -10.78
N HIS A 290 -12.42 -16.66 -9.75
CA HIS A 290 -11.95 -15.41 -9.19
C HIS A 290 -11.59 -15.58 -7.71
N PHE A 291 -10.33 -15.35 -7.40
CA PHE A 291 -9.73 -15.49 -6.09
C PHE A 291 -9.48 -14.09 -5.53
N GLN A 292 -10.22 -13.67 -4.51
CA GLN A 292 -10.05 -12.36 -3.89
C GLN A 292 -9.39 -12.49 -2.52
N PHE A 293 -8.16 -12.04 -2.34
CA PHE A 293 -7.53 -11.91 -1.04
C PHE A 293 -7.95 -10.59 -0.38
N ILE A 294 -8.66 -10.68 0.74
CA ILE A 294 -9.26 -9.52 1.42
C ILE A 294 -8.53 -9.12 2.72
N ALA A 295 -7.68 -10.00 3.25
CA ALA A 295 -6.92 -9.78 4.49
C ALA A 295 -5.65 -8.92 4.31
N TRP A 296 -5.36 -8.43 3.10
CA TRP A 296 -4.22 -7.52 2.93
C TRP A 296 -4.54 -6.14 3.51
N PRO A 297 -3.76 -5.63 4.48
CA PRO A 297 -4.06 -4.35 5.13
C PRO A 297 -3.90 -3.15 4.19
N ASP A 298 -4.63 -2.08 4.50
CA ASP A 298 -4.58 -0.81 3.77
C ASP A 298 -3.17 -0.20 3.75
N HIS A 299 -2.40 -0.41 4.83
CA HIS A 299 -1.02 0.02 4.98
C HIS A 299 -0.10 -1.17 5.26
N GLY A 300 1.04 -1.22 4.57
CA GLY A 300 2.07 -2.24 4.78
C GLY A 300 1.78 -3.59 4.13
N VAL A 301 2.08 -4.65 4.86
CA VAL A 301 2.02 -6.06 4.45
C VAL A 301 1.22 -6.86 5.49
N PRO A 302 0.69 -8.05 5.14
CA PRO A 302 0.07 -8.92 6.13
C PRO A 302 0.98 -9.19 7.34
N THR A 303 0.39 -9.32 8.53
CA THR A 303 1.16 -9.53 9.78
C THR A 303 1.84 -10.90 9.83
N GLY A 304 1.24 -11.92 9.21
CA GLY A 304 1.80 -13.26 9.02
C GLY A 304 1.85 -13.65 7.55
N THR A 305 2.54 -14.75 7.25
CA THR A 305 2.76 -15.22 5.86
C THR A 305 1.84 -16.38 5.47
N GLU A 306 1.27 -17.07 6.46
CA GLU A 306 0.56 -18.34 6.31
C GLU A 306 -0.67 -18.20 5.42
N GLU A 307 -1.48 -17.16 5.64
CA GLU A 307 -2.72 -16.95 4.89
C GLU A 307 -2.45 -16.70 3.40
N LEU A 308 -1.40 -15.92 3.08
CA LEU A 308 -1.06 -15.62 1.69
C LEU A 308 -0.45 -16.85 1.00
N ILE A 309 0.38 -17.63 1.70
CA ILE A 309 0.94 -18.89 1.21
C ILE A 309 -0.18 -19.92 0.95
N GLN A 310 -1.14 -20.03 1.87
CA GLN A 310 -2.31 -20.90 1.71
C GLN A 310 -3.18 -20.47 0.53
N PHE A 311 -3.48 -19.17 0.43
CA PHE A 311 -4.23 -18.59 -0.68
C PHE A 311 -3.54 -18.86 -2.03
N ARG A 312 -2.22 -18.69 -2.09
CA ARG A 312 -1.40 -19.07 -3.25
C ARG A 312 -1.54 -20.56 -3.59
N GLY A 313 -1.58 -21.44 -2.59
CA GLY A 313 -1.81 -22.87 -2.77
C GLY A 313 -3.13 -23.18 -3.50
N LEU A 314 -4.22 -22.49 -3.13
CA LEU A 314 -5.52 -22.62 -3.79
C LEU A 314 -5.47 -22.20 -5.26
N ILE A 315 -4.79 -21.08 -5.55
CA ILE A 315 -4.59 -20.60 -6.93
C ILE A 315 -3.82 -21.64 -7.75
N ARG A 316 -2.79 -22.26 -7.19
CA ARG A 316 -1.97 -23.24 -7.92
C ARG A 316 -2.68 -24.54 -8.20
N GLN A 317 -3.42 -25.06 -7.22
CA GLN A 317 -4.28 -26.21 -7.45
C GLN A 317 -5.22 -25.96 -8.63
N GLN A 318 -5.75 -24.73 -8.74
CA GLN A 318 -6.59 -24.35 -9.87
C GLN A 318 -5.82 -24.30 -11.19
N VAL A 319 -4.71 -23.56 -11.24
CA VAL A 319 -3.93 -23.36 -12.47
C VAL A 319 -3.40 -24.68 -13.02
N GLU A 320 -2.94 -25.58 -12.15
CA GLU A 320 -2.38 -26.88 -12.54
C GLU A 320 -3.45 -27.87 -12.99
N SER A 321 -4.70 -27.71 -12.54
CA SER A 321 -5.83 -28.52 -13.03
C SER A 321 -6.32 -28.12 -14.43
N SER A 322 -5.94 -26.93 -14.91
CA SER A 322 -6.42 -26.34 -16.17
C SER A 322 -5.36 -26.38 -17.28
N PHE A 323 -5.24 -27.51 -17.99
CA PHE A 323 -4.23 -27.73 -19.04
C PHE A 323 -4.30 -26.79 -20.27
N SER A 324 -5.40 -26.06 -20.47
CA SER A 324 -5.61 -25.21 -21.65
C SER A 324 -5.95 -23.76 -21.32
N ALA A 325 -5.64 -23.30 -20.10
CA ALA A 325 -5.91 -21.92 -19.68
C ALA A 325 -4.90 -20.94 -20.28
N GLY A 326 -5.36 -19.74 -20.61
CA GLY A 326 -4.49 -18.59 -20.86
C GLY A 326 -3.81 -18.07 -19.58
N PRO A 327 -3.13 -16.92 -19.63
CA PRO A 327 -2.42 -16.36 -18.48
C PRO A 327 -3.35 -16.10 -17.29
N THR A 328 -2.83 -16.30 -16.08
CA THR A 328 -3.52 -15.91 -14.85
C THR A 328 -3.49 -14.39 -14.71
N ILE A 329 -4.65 -13.76 -14.60
CA ILE A 329 -4.72 -12.31 -14.38
C ILE A 329 -4.56 -12.04 -12.89
N VAL A 330 -3.61 -11.20 -12.51
CA VAL A 330 -3.40 -10.78 -11.12
C VAL A 330 -3.49 -9.26 -11.07
N HIS A 331 -4.32 -8.72 -10.17
CA HIS A 331 -4.47 -7.29 -10.01
C HIS A 331 -4.66 -6.90 -8.54
N CYS A 332 -4.39 -5.63 -8.25
CA CYS A 332 -4.74 -4.99 -6.99
C CYS A 332 -5.38 -3.63 -7.33
N SER A 333 -4.86 -2.52 -6.80
CA SER A 333 -5.24 -1.18 -7.24
C SER A 333 -4.41 -0.72 -8.44
N ALA A 334 -3.10 -0.53 -8.26
CA ALA A 334 -2.20 -0.11 -9.35
C ALA A 334 -1.70 -1.29 -10.21
N GLY A 335 -1.83 -2.52 -9.70
CA GLY A 335 -1.33 -3.71 -10.39
C GLY A 335 0.19 -3.87 -10.33
N VAL A 336 0.83 -3.39 -9.25
CA VAL A 336 2.30 -3.40 -9.12
C VAL A 336 2.78 -3.93 -7.77
N GLY A 337 2.32 -3.36 -6.64
CA GLY A 337 2.78 -3.71 -5.30
C GLY A 337 2.34 -5.11 -4.85
N ARG A 338 1.11 -5.24 -4.33
CA ARG A 338 0.53 -6.52 -3.90
C ARG A 338 0.48 -7.56 -5.02
N THR A 339 0.16 -7.11 -6.24
CA THR A 339 0.20 -7.93 -7.47
C THR A 339 1.59 -8.51 -7.70
N GLY A 340 2.64 -7.68 -7.72
CA GLY A 340 4.00 -8.17 -7.92
C GLY A 340 4.49 -9.03 -6.77
N THR A 341 4.06 -8.74 -5.54
CA THR A 341 4.39 -9.57 -4.37
C THR A 341 3.79 -10.97 -4.52
N LEU A 342 2.51 -11.09 -4.92
CA LEU A 342 1.89 -12.41 -5.09
C LEU A 342 2.49 -13.19 -6.28
N ILE A 343 2.75 -12.52 -7.41
CA ILE A 343 3.41 -13.15 -8.58
C ILE A 343 4.83 -13.63 -8.20
N ALA A 344 5.61 -12.79 -7.53
CA ALA A 344 6.93 -13.16 -7.03
C ALA A 344 6.86 -14.36 -6.10
N LEU A 345 5.99 -14.32 -5.08
CA LEU A 345 5.83 -15.42 -4.14
C LEU A 345 5.49 -16.72 -4.87
N ASP A 346 4.56 -16.68 -5.84
CA ASP A 346 4.17 -17.88 -6.58
C ASP A 346 5.34 -18.50 -7.36
N VAL A 347 6.13 -17.68 -8.04
CA VAL A 347 7.27 -18.15 -8.82
C VAL A 347 8.42 -18.61 -7.93
N LEU A 348 8.72 -17.85 -6.87
CA LEU A 348 9.80 -18.17 -5.94
C LEU A 348 9.52 -19.46 -5.17
N LEU A 349 8.27 -19.76 -4.80
CA LEU A 349 7.93 -21.03 -4.17
C LEU A 349 8.02 -22.21 -5.14
N GLN A 350 7.72 -22.02 -6.44
CA GLN A 350 8.00 -23.04 -7.46
C GLN A 350 9.51 -23.26 -7.63
N GLN A 351 10.30 -22.18 -7.61
CA GLN A 351 11.76 -22.26 -7.70
C GLN A 351 12.35 -22.97 -6.49
N LEU A 352 11.91 -22.61 -5.28
CA LEU A 352 12.32 -23.25 -4.04
C LEU A 352 12.02 -24.74 -4.05
N ASP A 353 10.83 -25.15 -4.50
CA ASP A 353 10.43 -26.55 -4.54
C ASP A 353 11.30 -27.36 -5.52
N LYS A 354 11.52 -26.85 -6.74
CA LYS A 354 12.17 -27.57 -7.84
C LYS A 354 13.69 -27.49 -7.83
N GLU A 355 14.26 -26.34 -7.47
CA GLU A 355 15.70 -26.06 -7.54
C GLU A 355 16.37 -26.05 -6.17
N LYS A 356 15.59 -26.08 -5.08
CA LYS A 356 16.08 -25.95 -3.70
C LYS A 356 16.92 -24.68 -3.50
N ALA A 357 16.61 -23.63 -4.26
CA ALA A 357 17.23 -22.31 -4.22
C ALA A 357 16.22 -21.25 -4.70
N VAL A 358 16.45 -19.98 -4.36
CA VAL A 358 15.59 -18.86 -4.76
C VAL A 358 16.40 -17.64 -5.19
N GLY A 359 15.94 -16.92 -6.21
CA GLY A 359 16.53 -15.65 -6.66
C GLY A 359 15.54 -14.51 -6.56
N ILE A 360 15.31 -13.97 -5.35
CA ILE A 360 14.28 -12.94 -5.12
C ILE A 360 14.58 -11.66 -5.91
N SER A 361 15.76 -11.05 -5.72
CA SER A 361 16.18 -9.84 -6.42
C SER A 361 16.15 -10.02 -7.94
N ALA A 362 16.68 -11.14 -8.43
CA ALA A 362 16.71 -11.47 -9.86
C ALA A 362 15.30 -11.54 -10.47
N PHE A 363 14.36 -12.20 -9.79
CA PHE A 363 13.00 -12.30 -10.31
C PHE A 363 12.24 -10.97 -10.23
N VAL A 364 12.41 -10.18 -9.17
CA VAL A 364 11.81 -8.84 -9.07
C VAL A 364 12.37 -7.91 -10.16
N GLN A 365 13.68 -7.97 -10.44
CA GLN A 365 14.30 -7.27 -11.55
C GLN A 365 13.66 -7.67 -12.89
N GLN A 366 13.48 -8.96 -13.14
CA GLN A 366 12.83 -9.46 -14.36
C GLN A 366 11.38 -8.96 -14.50
N MET A 367 10.61 -8.94 -13.41
CA MET A 367 9.27 -8.37 -13.41
C MET A 367 9.28 -6.85 -13.66
N ARG A 368 10.24 -6.11 -13.09
CA ARG A 368 10.39 -4.67 -13.34
C ARG A 368 10.82 -4.35 -14.77
N LEU A 369 11.42 -5.30 -15.49
CA LEU A 369 11.60 -5.22 -16.94
C LEU A 369 10.32 -5.53 -17.74
N SER A 370 9.23 -5.94 -17.10
CA SER A 370 7.95 -6.19 -17.76
C SER A 370 6.86 -5.18 -17.36
N ARG A 371 6.89 -4.63 -16.14
CA ARG A 371 5.95 -3.58 -15.69
C ARG A 371 6.63 -2.72 -14.61
N PRO A 372 6.39 -1.41 -14.55
CA PRO A 372 7.04 -0.55 -13.56
C PRO A 372 6.68 -0.97 -12.13
N LEU A 373 7.61 -0.73 -11.19
CA LEU A 373 7.36 -0.76 -9.75
C LEU A 373 6.83 -2.09 -9.18
N MET A 374 6.98 -3.21 -9.91
CA MET A 374 6.62 -4.54 -9.40
C MET A 374 7.34 -4.80 -8.08
N VAL A 375 6.57 -5.19 -7.05
CA VAL A 375 6.97 -5.13 -5.63
C VAL A 375 7.33 -3.69 -5.27
N GLN A 376 6.35 -2.90 -4.82
CA GLN A 376 6.41 -1.44 -4.85
C GLN A 376 7.09 -0.83 -3.61
N THR A 377 7.07 -1.53 -2.49
CA THR A 377 7.66 -1.05 -1.23
C THR A 377 8.71 -2.02 -0.74
N GLU A 378 9.70 -1.50 0.00
CA GLU A 378 10.69 -2.33 0.68
C GLU A 378 10.03 -3.32 1.64
N SER A 379 8.98 -2.91 2.36
CA SER A 379 8.21 -3.82 3.23
C SER A 379 7.63 -5.02 2.48
N GLN A 380 7.18 -4.86 1.23
CA GLN A 380 6.72 -5.98 0.39
C GLN A 380 7.89 -6.87 -0.02
N TYR A 381 9.05 -6.28 -0.28
CA TYR A 381 10.28 -7.00 -0.62
C TYR A 381 10.81 -7.83 0.55
N VAL A 382 10.85 -7.26 1.76
CA VAL A 382 11.18 -7.97 3.00
C VAL A 382 10.14 -9.06 3.28
N PHE A 383 8.86 -8.77 3.07
CA PHE A 383 7.79 -9.75 3.26
C PHE A 383 7.92 -10.97 2.33
N LEU A 384 8.39 -10.81 1.09
CA LEU A 384 8.72 -11.95 0.22
C LEU A 384 9.77 -12.85 0.86
N HIS A 385 10.83 -12.26 1.41
CA HIS A 385 11.88 -12.99 2.10
C HIS A 385 11.35 -13.71 3.33
N GLN A 386 10.47 -13.07 4.11
CA GLN A 386 9.82 -13.68 5.25
C GLN A 386 8.98 -14.90 4.82
N CYS A 387 8.20 -14.80 3.75
CA CYS A 387 7.43 -15.94 3.23
C CYS A 387 8.32 -17.14 2.85
N ILE A 388 9.50 -16.88 2.25
CA ILE A 388 10.46 -17.96 1.94
C ILE A 388 11.03 -18.54 3.23
N MET A 389 11.43 -17.70 4.19
CA MET A 389 11.96 -18.13 5.48
C MET A 389 10.96 -19.02 6.22
N ASP A 390 9.70 -18.60 6.31
CA ASP A 390 8.64 -19.33 7.00
C ASP A 390 8.28 -20.65 6.30
N THR A 391 8.41 -20.70 4.97
CA THR A 391 8.23 -21.95 4.21
C THR A 391 9.34 -22.97 4.51
N LEU A 392 10.56 -22.50 4.81
CA LEU A 392 11.71 -23.35 5.13
C LEU A 392 11.72 -23.83 6.58
N GLN A 393 11.08 -23.09 7.50
CA GLN A 393 10.99 -23.52 8.88
C GLN A 393 10.09 -24.75 9.00
N PRO A 394 10.42 -25.70 9.88
CA PRO A 394 9.47 -26.76 10.24
C PRO A 394 8.19 -26.07 10.71
N LYS A 395 7.04 -26.48 10.18
CA LYS A 395 5.77 -26.06 10.76
C LYS A 395 5.81 -26.47 12.21
N VAL A 396 5.97 -25.51 13.11
CA VAL A 396 5.66 -25.71 14.52
C VAL A 396 4.16 -25.91 14.49
N VAL A 397 3.74 -27.17 14.35
CA VAL A 397 2.41 -27.57 14.78
C VAL A 397 2.37 -27.04 16.20
N PRO A 398 1.49 -26.06 16.53
CA PRO A 398 1.27 -25.76 17.91
C PRO A 398 1.00 -27.12 18.51
N LYS A 399 1.84 -27.58 19.42
CA LYS A 399 1.35 -28.54 20.40
C LYS A 399 0.15 -27.77 20.94
N SER A 400 -1.05 -28.15 20.51
CA SER A 400 -2.15 -28.11 21.42
C SER A 400 -1.56 -28.81 22.63
N ASP A 401 -1.17 -28.04 23.64
CA ASP A 401 -1.18 -28.57 24.98
C ASP A 401 -2.47 -29.40 25.01
N PRO A 402 -2.42 -30.71 25.28
CA PRO A 402 -3.66 -31.43 25.50
C PRO A 402 -4.40 -30.55 26.49
N LEU A 403 -5.51 -29.95 26.03
CA LEU A 403 -6.47 -29.31 26.89
C LEU A 403 -6.60 -30.33 27.99
N TYR A 404 -6.16 -29.98 29.21
CA TYR A 404 -6.36 -30.82 30.36
C TYR A 404 -7.83 -31.22 30.26
N GLU A 405 -8.07 -32.47 29.89
CA GLU A 405 -9.37 -33.08 29.99
C GLU A 405 -9.61 -33.02 31.48
N ASN A 406 -10.32 -31.98 31.90
CA ASN A 406 -10.89 -31.84 33.22
C ASN A 406 -12.02 -32.88 33.30
N SER A 407 -11.62 -34.15 33.17
CA SER A 407 -12.41 -35.36 33.37
C SER A 407 -12.94 -35.41 34.80
N ASP A 408 -12.24 -34.76 35.73
CA ASP A 408 -12.70 -34.53 37.11
C ASP A 408 -13.89 -33.57 37.20
N MET A 409 -13.99 -32.54 36.33
CA MET A 409 -15.07 -31.57 36.39
C MET A 409 -16.38 -32.07 35.74
N ILE A 410 -16.29 -32.97 34.77
CA ILE A 410 -17.46 -33.66 34.19
C ILE A 410 -18.02 -34.68 35.20
N TYR A 411 -17.15 -35.37 35.95
CA TYR A 411 -17.58 -36.36 36.95
C TYR A 411 -18.27 -35.72 38.17
N VAL A 412 -17.75 -34.59 38.67
CA VAL A 412 -18.35 -33.86 39.81
C VAL A 412 -19.73 -33.28 39.45
N ASN A 413 -19.90 -32.72 38.24
CA ASN A 413 -21.19 -32.20 37.81
C ASN A 413 -22.22 -33.32 37.56
N ALA A 414 -21.80 -34.49 37.06
CA ALA A 414 -22.69 -35.63 36.86
C ALA A 414 -23.18 -36.25 38.18
N ILE A 415 -22.36 -36.24 39.24
CA ILE A 415 -22.78 -36.68 40.58
C ILE A 415 -23.73 -35.67 41.22
N ALA A 416 -23.42 -34.37 41.14
CA ALA A 416 -24.29 -33.32 41.69
C ALA A 416 -25.70 -33.32 41.05
N LEU A 417 -25.79 -33.55 39.74
CA LEU A 417 -27.07 -33.71 39.04
C LEU A 417 -27.85 -34.94 39.50
N ARG A 418 -27.19 -36.10 39.70
CA ARG A 418 -27.85 -37.31 40.22
C ARG A 418 -28.29 -37.19 41.67
N GLU A 419 -27.60 -36.40 42.49
CA GLU A 419 -28.01 -36.13 43.87
C GLU A 419 -29.18 -35.15 43.93
N TYR A 420 -29.23 -34.16 43.04
CA TYR A 420 -30.37 -33.25 42.91
C TYR A 420 -31.65 -33.99 42.47
N GLU A 421 -31.56 -34.87 41.46
CA GLU A 421 -32.68 -35.70 41.00
C GLU A 421 -33.18 -36.73 42.02
N LYS A 422 -32.40 -37.04 43.05
CA LYS A 422 -32.83 -37.90 44.17
C LYS A 422 -33.50 -37.14 45.31
N GLN A 423 -33.45 -35.82 45.31
CA GLN A 423 -34.04 -34.94 46.33
C GLN A 423 -35.29 -34.18 45.84
N SER A 424 -35.63 -34.31 44.56
CA SER A 424 -36.93 -33.95 43.95
C SER A 424 -37.80 -35.19 43.77
#